data_AF-A0A432SFD0-F1
#
_entry.id   AF-A0A432SFD0-F1
#
_cell.length_a   1.000
_cell.length_b   1.000
_cell.length_c   1.000
_cell.angle_alpha   90.00
_cell.angle_beta   90.00
_cell.angle_gamma   90.00
#
_symmetry.space_group_name_H-M   'P 1'
#
loop_
_entity.id
_entity.type
_entity.pdbx_description
1 polymer ?
#
loop_
_entity_poly.entity_id
_entity_poly.type
_entity_poly.pdbx_seq_one_letter_code
_entity_poly.pdbx_strand_id
1 'polypeptide(L)'
;PQWKDIHLIPTLKALFTNTPAVIRVGHYTAIRNDESVIPLHIDTETEQILQKKILHTFATDKQYRFIPRTPPHPNTYQYYFRAKHPYNLFYTCNTWSGEMLRRSGFPVSLWTPLAFEVVFHFPK
;
A
#
# COMPACT_ATOMS: atom_id res chain seq x y z
N PRO A 1 -13.54 12.67 8.21
CA PRO A 1 -14.29 11.52 7.63
C PRO A 1 -15.01 10.73 8.73
N GLN A 2 -16.32 10.55 8.63
CA GLN A 2 -17.10 9.74 9.58
C GLN A 2 -16.74 8.27 9.39
N TRP A 3 -16.47 7.59 10.50
CA TRP A 3 -15.95 6.21 10.59
C TRP A 3 -16.95 5.12 10.12
N LYS A 4 -18.02 5.49 9.41
CA LYS A 4 -19.12 4.59 9.05
C LYS A 4 -19.02 3.96 7.65
N ASP A 5 -18.12 4.44 6.79
CA ASP A 5 -18.04 3.95 5.40
C ASP A 5 -16.97 2.87 5.19
N ILE A 6 -16.31 2.42 6.24
CA ILE A 6 -15.45 1.24 6.14
C ILE A 6 -16.35 0.02 6.21
N HIS A 7 -16.72 -0.50 5.03
CA HIS A 7 -17.30 -1.81 4.83
C HIS A 7 -16.37 -2.91 5.38
N LEU A 8 -16.30 -3.04 6.70
CA LEU A 8 -15.48 -4.02 7.42
C LEU A 8 -15.88 -5.45 7.05
N ILE A 9 -17.16 -5.72 6.80
CA ILE A 9 -17.67 -7.09 6.61
C ILE A 9 -17.32 -7.72 5.24
N PRO A 10 -17.44 -7.02 4.09
CA PRO A 10 -16.90 -7.53 2.82
C PRO A 10 -15.37 -7.65 2.81
N THR A 11 -14.68 -6.71 3.47
CA THR A 11 -13.21 -6.68 3.58
C THR A 11 -12.69 -7.85 4.40
N LEU A 12 -13.38 -8.22 5.49
CA LEU A 12 -13.05 -9.39 6.31
C LEU A 12 -13.14 -10.72 5.55
N LYS A 13 -14.09 -10.90 4.63
CA LYS A 13 -14.19 -12.13 3.81
C LYS A 13 -13.00 -12.30 2.85
N ALA A 14 -12.44 -11.21 2.34
CA ALA A 14 -11.23 -11.23 1.52
C ALA A 14 -9.97 -11.58 2.35
N LEU A 15 -10.00 -11.43 3.67
CA LEU A 15 -8.88 -11.81 4.55
C LEU A 15 -8.77 -13.33 4.73
N PHE A 16 -9.89 -14.07 4.69
CA PHE A 16 -9.90 -15.53 4.87
C PHE A 16 -9.76 -16.33 3.57
N THR A 17 -9.70 -15.66 2.41
CA THR A 17 -9.54 -16.30 1.10
C THR A 17 -8.30 -15.75 0.41
N ASN A 18 -7.48 -16.60 -0.21
CA ASN A 18 -6.27 -16.19 -0.91
C ASN A 18 -6.63 -15.51 -2.24
N THR A 19 -7.10 -14.26 -2.17
CA THR A 19 -7.69 -13.57 -3.31
C THR A 19 -6.60 -12.93 -4.17
N PRO A 20 -6.69 -13.01 -5.52
CA PRO A 20 -5.80 -12.27 -6.39
C PRO A 20 -5.90 -10.77 -6.11
N ALA A 21 -4.77 -10.15 -5.75
CA ALA A 21 -4.70 -8.74 -5.39
C ALA A 21 -4.24 -7.85 -6.56
N VAL A 22 -4.52 -6.55 -6.42
CA VAL A 22 -4.10 -5.51 -7.36
C VAL A 22 -3.43 -4.36 -6.61
N ILE A 23 -2.47 -3.72 -7.25
CA ILE A 23 -1.87 -2.46 -6.80
C ILE A 23 -2.49 -1.35 -7.63
N ARG A 24 -3.14 -0.40 -6.95
CA ARG A 24 -3.65 0.83 -7.55
C ARG A 24 -2.56 1.90 -7.51
N VAL A 25 -2.15 2.36 -8.68
CA VAL A 25 -1.20 3.46 -8.84
C VAL A 25 -2.00 4.70 -9.23
N GLY A 26 -1.89 5.76 -8.44
CA GLY A 26 -2.51 7.05 -8.73
C GLY A 26 -1.50 8.18 -8.55
N HIS A 27 -1.70 9.26 -9.28
CA HIS A 27 -0.90 10.47 -9.14
C HIS A 27 -1.57 11.45 -8.17
N TYR A 28 -0.84 11.92 -7.17
CA TYR A 28 -1.28 13.00 -6.29
C TYR A 28 -0.76 14.33 -6.83
N THR A 29 -1.66 15.28 -7.13
CA THR A 29 -1.28 16.63 -7.59
C THR A 29 -0.94 17.57 -6.43
N ALA A 30 -1.42 17.27 -5.23
CA ALA A 30 -1.09 17.97 -4.00
C ALA A 30 -1.16 17.00 -2.81
N ILE A 31 -0.23 17.14 -1.87
CA ILE A 31 -0.31 16.49 -0.56
C ILE A 31 -1.14 17.41 0.33
N ARG A 32 -2.15 16.84 1.00
CA ARG A 32 -2.94 17.59 1.99
C ARG A 32 -2.05 17.97 3.16
N ASN A 33 -2.10 19.22 3.59
CA ASN A 33 -1.39 19.69 4.78
C ASN A 33 -2.40 19.87 5.91
N ASP A 34 -2.83 18.75 6.49
CA ASP A 34 -3.72 18.72 7.65
C ASP A 34 -3.26 17.69 8.67
N GLU A 35 -3.86 17.70 9.86
CA GLU A 35 -3.50 16.86 11.02
C GLU A 35 -3.60 15.35 10.75
N SER A 36 -4.18 14.92 9.62
CA SER A 36 -4.23 13.50 9.23
C SER A 36 -3.00 13.04 8.43
N VAL A 37 -2.02 13.91 8.21
CA VAL A 37 -0.81 13.63 7.45
C VAL A 37 0.42 13.74 8.34
N ILE A 38 1.19 12.65 8.40
CA ILE A 38 2.48 12.60 9.12
C ILE A 38 3.60 12.80 8.09
N PRO A 39 4.37 13.89 8.16
CA PRO A 39 5.50 14.11 7.27
C PRO A 39 6.65 13.18 7.65
N LEU A 40 7.20 12.47 6.65
CA LEU A 40 8.38 11.63 6.81
C LEU A 40 9.54 12.26 6.05
N HIS A 41 10.64 12.54 6.75
CA HIS A 41 11.90 12.85 6.09
C HIS A 41 12.53 11.54 5.61
N ILE A 42 12.81 11.47 4.31
CA ILE A 42 13.55 10.37 3.68
C ILE A 42 14.81 10.94 3.05
N ASP A 43 15.91 10.23 3.23
CA ASP A 43 17.12 10.46 2.44
C ASP A 43 17.07 9.65 1.13
N THR A 44 18.07 9.87 0.28
CA THR A 44 18.17 9.21 -1.02
C THR A 44 18.27 7.68 -0.88
N GLU A 45 18.92 7.18 0.16
CA GLU A 45 19.05 5.73 0.39
C GLU A 45 17.69 5.12 0.72
N THR A 46 16.97 5.71 1.67
CA THR A 46 15.62 5.31 2.08
C THR A 46 14.65 5.35 0.89
N GLU A 47 14.73 6.39 0.07
CA GLU A 47 13.93 6.51 -1.15
C GLU A 47 14.17 5.34 -2.12
N GLN A 48 15.44 5.02 -2.42
CA GLN A 48 15.79 3.91 -3.32
C GLN A 48 15.32 2.56 -2.77
N ILE A 49 15.43 2.36 -1.45
CA ILE A 49 14.95 1.16 -0.77
C ILE A 49 13.44 1.04 -0.92
N LEU A 50 12.69 2.12 -0.68
CA LEU A 50 11.24 2.17 -0.85
C LEU A 50 10.84 1.86 -2.29
N GLN A 51 11.43 2.56 -3.27
CA GLN A 51 11.14 2.35 -4.68
C GLN A 51 11.37 0.89 -5.08
N LYS A 52 12.54 0.33 -4.76
CA LYS A 52 12.88 -1.07 -5.08
C LYS A 52 11.89 -2.06 -4.47
N LYS A 53 11.49 -1.86 -3.20
CA LYS A 53 10.56 -2.76 -2.50
C LYS A 53 9.14 -2.65 -3.04
N ILE A 54 8.67 -1.42 -3.30
CA ILE A 54 7.37 -1.17 -3.91
C ILE A 54 7.31 -1.84 -5.29
N LEU A 55 8.30 -1.62 -6.16
CA LEU A 55 8.35 -2.22 -7.49
C LEU A 55 8.39 -3.76 -7.44
N HIS A 56 9.08 -4.35 -6.46
CA HIS A 56 9.12 -5.80 -6.26
C HIS A 56 7.76 -6.41 -5.86
N THR A 57 6.79 -5.60 -5.45
CA THR A 57 5.44 -6.07 -5.10
C THR A 57 4.52 -6.23 -6.32
N PHE A 58 4.92 -5.70 -7.48
CA PHE A 58 4.19 -5.87 -8.74
C PHE A 58 4.49 -7.24 -9.34
N ALA A 59 3.47 -7.90 -9.88
CA ALA A 59 3.67 -9.10 -10.69
C ALA A 59 4.22 -8.71 -12.06
N THR A 60 5.21 -9.47 -12.54
CA THR A 60 5.82 -9.31 -13.86
C THR A 60 5.54 -10.51 -14.75
N ASP A 61 5.52 -10.28 -16.06
CA ASP A 61 5.52 -11.34 -17.06
C ASP A 61 6.92 -11.97 -17.23
N LYS A 62 7.07 -12.88 -18.21
CA LYS A 62 8.35 -13.55 -18.52
C LYS A 62 9.42 -12.59 -19.06
N GLN A 63 9.03 -11.38 -19.45
CA GLN A 63 9.88 -10.32 -19.98
C GLN A 63 10.12 -9.22 -18.93
N TYR A 64 9.80 -9.48 -17.66
CA TYR A 64 9.95 -8.53 -16.54
C TYR A 64 9.10 -7.26 -16.66
N ARG A 65 7.99 -7.30 -17.41
CA ARG A 65 7.06 -6.17 -17.54
C ARG A 65 5.91 -6.30 -16.54
N PHE A 66 5.48 -5.19 -15.93
CA PHE A 66 4.34 -5.18 -15.02
C PHE A 66 3.04 -5.57 -15.72
N ILE A 67 2.23 -6.40 -15.08
CA ILE A 67 0.99 -6.92 -15.65
C ILE A 67 -0.20 -6.00 -15.30
N PRO A 68 -0.78 -5.26 -16.26
CA PRO A 68 -1.97 -4.43 -16.01
C PRO A 68 -3.23 -5.29 -15.82
N ARG A 69 -4.18 -4.82 -15.01
CA ARG A 69 -5.45 -5.50 -14.72
C ARG A 69 -6.64 -4.82 -15.41
N THR A 70 -6.62 -3.50 -15.55
CA THR A 70 -7.66 -2.75 -16.25
C THR A 70 -7.02 -1.65 -17.10
N PRO A 71 -7.56 -1.35 -18.29
CA PRO A 71 -7.20 -0.13 -18.99
C PRO A 71 -7.54 1.08 -18.11
N PRO A 72 -6.74 2.17 -18.15
CA PRO A 72 -7.07 3.39 -17.42
C PRO A 72 -8.45 3.88 -17.88
N HIS A 73 -9.35 4.18 -16.93
CA HIS A 73 -10.58 4.87 -17.29
C HIS A 73 -10.19 6.27 -17.82
N PRO A 74 -10.73 6.74 -18.95
CA PRO A 74 -10.27 7.98 -19.61
C PRO A 74 -10.24 9.24 -18.74
N ASN A 75 -10.92 9.22 -17.58
CA ASN A 75 -11.03 10.35 -16.66
C ASN A 75 -10.43 10.06 -15.27
N THR A 76 -9.70 8.96 -15.10
CA THR A 76 -9.03 8.65 -13.83
C THR A 76 -7.55 8.42 -14.11
N TYR A 77 -6.68 9.24 -13.52
CA TYR A 77 -5.23 9.02 -13.47
C TYR A 77 -4.86 7.84 -12.55
N GLN A 78 -5.60 6.73 -12.67
CA GLN A 78 -5.50 5.54 -11.84
C GLN A 78 -5.23 4.34 -12.74
N TYR A 79 -4.12 3.65 -12.47
CA TYR A 79 -3.71 2.43 -13.12
C TYR A 79 -3.78 1.27 -12.13
N TYR A 80 -4.21 0.10 -12.60
CA TYR A 80 -4.31 -1.09 -11.77
C TYR A 80 -3.39 -2.17 -12.32
N PHE A 81 -2.49 -2.65 -11.47
CA PHE A 81 -1.55 -3.73 -11.82
C PHE A 81 -1.80 -4.94 -10.94
N ARG A 82 -1.48 -6.13 -11.46
CA ARG A 82 -1.52 -7.36 -10.66
C ARG A 82 -0.43 -7.30 -9.58
N ALA A 83 -0.81 -7.60 -8.33
CA ALA A 83 0.16 -7.77 -7.25
C ALA A 83 0.84 -9.14 -7.35
N LYS A 84 2.10 -9.21 -6.94
CA LYS A 84 2.87 -10.46 -6.82
C LYS A 84 2.28 -11.37 -5.74
N HIS A 85 1.90 -10.79 -4.61
CA HIS A 85 1.32 -11.50 -3.48
C HIS A 85 -0.20 -11.34 -3.43
N PRO A 86 -0.93 -12.40 -3.06
CA PRO A 86 -2.38 -12.34 -2.84
C PRO A 86 -2.73 -11.54 -1.60
N TYR A 87 -3.98 -11.09 -1.51
CA TYR A 87 -4.51 -10.44 -0.31
C TYR A 87 -5.09 -11.49 0.63
N ASN A 88 -4.73 -11.44 1.91
CA ASN A 88 -5.24 -12.33 2.97
C ASN A 88 -5.03 -11.70 4.36
N LEU A 89 -5.39 -12.42 5.43
CA LEU A 89 -5.32 -11.97 6.83
C LEU A 89 -3.92 -11.53 7.28
N PHE A 90 -2.86 -12.10 6.69
CA PHE A 90 -1.47 -11.75 6.99
C PHE A 90 -0.88 -10.75 5.99
N TYR A 91 -1.53 -10.55 4.84
CA TYR A 91 -1.08 -9.68 3.76
C TYR A 91 -2.20 -8.74 3.32
N THR A 92 -2.41 -7.71 4.13
CA THR A 92 -3.36 -6.61 3.94
C THR A 92 -2.67 -5.36 3.40
N CYS A 93 -3.43 -4.31 3.10
CA CYS A 93 -2.86 -3.00 2.75
C CYS A 93 -2.03 -2.41 3.90
N ASN A 94 -2.46 -2.61 5.15
CA ASN A 94 -1.77 -2.08 6.32
C ASN A 94 -0.48 -2.87 6.62
N THR A 95 -0.50 -4.20 6.47
CA THR A 95 0.72 -5.01 6.65
C THR A 95 1.72 -4.74 5.53
N TRP A 96 1.24 -4.53 4.30
CA TRP A 96 2.08 -4.11 3.17
C TRP A 96 2.73 -2.74 3.42
N SER A 97 1.94 -1.72 3.77
CA SER A 97 2.47 -0.37 4.07
C SER A 97 3.46 -0.39 5.22
N GLY A 98 3.12 -1.09 6.31
CA GLY A 98 4.01 -1.23 7.45
C GLY A 98 5.31 -1.98 7.12
N GLU A 99 5.26 -3.00 6.27
CA GLU A 99 6.45 -3.70 5.77
C GLU A 99 7.33 -2.79 4.91
N MET A 100 6.76 -1.98 4.02
CA MET A 100 7.53 -1.05 3.18
C MET A 100 8.26 -0.01 4.04
N LEU A 101 7.58 0.58 5.01
CA LEU A 101 8.16 1.55 5.94
C LEU A 101 9.24 0.90 6.83
N ARG A 102 8.91 -0.22 7.49
CA ARG A 102 9.83 -0.93 8.40
C ARG A 102 11.11 -1.35 7.70
N ARG A 103 11.00 -1.91 6.49
CA ARG A 103 12.17 -2.34 5.73
C ARG A 103 13.00 -1.18 5.16
N SER A 104 12.52 0.04 5.28
CA SER A 104 13.20 1.28 4.89
C SER A 104 13.68 2.07 6.11
N GLY A 105 13.74 1.45 7.30
CA GLY A 105 14.32 2.03 8.50
C GLY A 105 13.33 2.75 9.43
N PHE A 106 12.05 2.84 9.07
CA PHE A 106 11.06 3.48 9.93
C PHE A 106 10.61 2.60 11.10
N PRO A 107 10.28 3.20 12.26
CA PRO A 107 9.84 2.46 13.44
C PRO A 107 8.40 2.01 13.27
N VAL A 108 8.18 0.86 12.62
CA VAL A 108 6.83 0.29 12.45
C VAL A 108 6.78 -1.11 13.04
N SER A 109 5.68 -1.42 13.71
CA SER A 109 5.42 -2.74 14.30
C SER A 109 5.60 -3.88 13.29
N LEU A 110 6.00 -5.07 13.77
CA LEU A 110 6.22 -6.24 12.90
C LEU A 110 4.94 -6.68 12.18
N TRP A 111 3.80 -6.52 12.84
CA TRP A 111 2.48 -6.87 12.31
C TRP A 111 1.53 -5.68 12.49
N THR A 112 0.95 -5.23 11.38
CA THR A 112 0.11 -4.02 11.29
C THR A 112 -1.20 -4.34 10.58
N PRO A 113 -2.12 -5.11 11.19
CA PRO A 113 -3.39 -5.46 10.55
C PRO A 113 -4.32 -4.24 10.42
N LEU A 114 -4.27 -3.28 11.35
CA LEU A 114 -5.07 -2.06 11.31
C LEU A 114 -4.19 -0.85 10.96
N ALA A 115 -4.83 0.28 10.67
CA ALA A 115 -4.12 1.48 10.20
C ALA A 115 -3.35 2.16 11.33
N PHE A 116 -3.83 2.08 12.58
CA PHE A 116 -3.20 2.77 13.70
C PHE A 116 -1.84 2.16 14.05
N GLU A 117 -1.63 0.86 13.87
CA GLU A 117 -0.35 0.20 14.14
C GLU A 117 0.73 0.62 13.14
N VAL A 118 0.33 1.04 11.92
CA VAL A 118 1.27 1.58 10.92
C VAL A 118 1.88 2.88 11.41
N VAL A 119 1.06 3.75 12.02
CA VAL A 119 1.46 5.11 12.40
C VAL A 119 1.83 5.26 13.88
N PHE A 120 1.65 4.21 14.69
CA PHE A 120 1.69 4.28 16.16
C PHE A 120 2.95 4.90 16.75
N HIS A 121 4.12 4.59 16.18
CA HIS A 121 5.42 5.06 16.71
C HIS A 121 5.92 6.36 16.06
N PHE A 122 5.17 6.95 15.14
CA PHE A 122 5.55 8.21 14.54
C PHE A 122 5.17 9.39 15.46
N PRO A 123 5.96 10.47 15.44
CA PRO A 123 5.60 11.70 16.13
C PRO A 123 4.26 12.23 15.61
N LYS A 124 3.45 12.78 16.52
CA LYS A 124 2.19 13.46 16.22
C LYS A 124 2.43 14.92 15.89
#